data_AF-A0A3B1D8C5-F1
#
_entry.id   AF-A0A3B1D8C5-F1
#
_cell.length_a   1.000
_cell.length_b   1.000
_cell.length_c   1.000
_cell.angle_alpha   90.00
_cell.angle_beta   90.00
_cell.angle_gamma   90.00
#
_symmetry.space_group_name_H-M   'P 1'
#
loop_
_entity.id
_entity.type
_entity.pdbx_description
1 polymer ?
#
loop_
_entity_poly.entity_id
_entity_poly.type
_entity_poly.pdbx_seq_one_letter_code
_entity_poly.pdbx_strand_id
1 'polypeptide(L)' 'MHEVKVYDGEGNLKKVISVKKLTERSDKLFNTPSLYQKGSKKPKSPEQASETPESN' A
#
# COMPACT_ATOMS: atom_id res chain seq x y z
N MET A 1 16.46 3.60 -12.73
CA MET A 1 15.15 3.10 -12.22
C MET A 1 14.65 4.10 -11.19
N HIS A 2 13.38 4.49 -11.21
CA HIS A 2 12.82 5.48 -10.29
C HIS A 2 11.96 4.81 -9.21
N GLU A 3 12.26 5.10 -7.95
CA GLU A 3 11.56 4.60 -6.77
C GLU A 3 10.84 5.73 -6.03
N VAL A 4 9.76 5.38 -5.34
CA VAL A 4 8.90 6.28 -4.58
C VAL A 4 8.80 5.78 -3.14
N LYS A 5 9.11 6.67 -2.19
CA LYS A 5 8.94 6.43 -0.76
C LYS A 5 7.51 6.80 -0.35
N VAL A 6 6.82 5.86 0.28
CA VAL A 6 5.48 6.05 0.83
C VAL A 6 5.60 6.18 2.33
N TYR A 7 5.13 7.31 2.84
CA TYR A 7 5.08 7.61 4.27
C TYR A 7 3.67 7.39 4.82
N ASP A 8 3.56 7.14 6.11
CA ASP A 8 2.27 7.14 6.80
C ASP A 8 1.86 8.57 7.24
N GLY A 9 0.78 8.68 8.01
CA GLY A 9 0.29 9.97 8.49
C GLY A 9 1.16 10.62 9.57
N GLU A 10 2.05 9.85 10.21
CA GLU A 10 3.01 10.31 11.22
C GLU A 10 4.36 10.69 10.59
N GLY A 11 4.51 10.49 9.27
CA GLY A 11 5.75 10.79 8.54
C GLY A 11 6.77 9.66 8.58
N ASN A 12 6.42 8.49 9.09
CA ASN A 12 7.31 7.33 9.12
C ASN A 12 7.35 6.63 7.76
N LEU A 13 8.54 6.19 7.33
CA LEU A 13 8.69 5.48 6.06
C LEU A 13 7.98 4.13 6.15
N LYS A 14 6.88 4.00 5.41
CA LYS A 14 6.05 2.80 5.43
C LYS A 14 6.49 1.77 4.39
N LYS A 15 6.82 2.21 3.17
CA LYS A 15 7.26 1.32 2.08
C LYS A 15 7.95 2.10 0.97
N VAL A 16 8.84 1.45 0.23
CA VAL A 16 9.37 1.93 -1.06
C VAL A 16 8.73 1.13 -2.19
N ILE A 17 8.24 1.81 -3.23
CA ILE A 17 7.60 1.21 -4.40
C ILE A 17 8.18 1.79 -5.70
N SER A 18 7.99 1.10 -6.81
CA SER A 18 8.30 1.68 -8.13
C SER A 18 7.25 2.70 -8.55
N VAL A 19 7.64 3.66 -9.40
CA VAL A 19 6.70 4.65 -10.00
C VAL A 19 5.55 3.95 -10.73
N LYS A 20 5.84 2.86 -11.47
CA LYS A 20 4.82 2.09 -12.19
C LYS A 20 3.71 1.60 -11.26
N LYS A 21 4.10 1.07 -10.09
CA LYS A 21 3.15 0.57 -9.09
C LYS A 21 2.34 1.68 -8.43
N LEU A 22 2.89 2.89 -8.32
CA LEU A 22 2.15 4.06 -7.87
C LEU A 22 1.04 4.42 -8.86
N THR A 23 1.37 4.49 -10.15
CA THR A 23 0.42 4.81 -11.22
C THR A 23 -0.72 3.79 -11.28
N GLU A 24 -0.41 2.49 -11.29
CA GLU A 24 -1.44 1.43 -11.31
C GLU A 24 -2.41 1.53 -10.13
N ARG A 25 -1.93 1.96 -8.95
CA ARG A 25 -2.79 2.16 -7.78
C ARG A 25 -3.72 3.36 -7.99
N SER A 26 -3.21 4.46 -8.52
CA SER A 26 -4.02 5.64 -8.84
C SER A 26 -5.10 5.30 -9.86
N ASP A 27 -4.76 4.55 -10.91
CA ASP A 27 -5.70 4.10 -11.93
C ASP A 27 -6.78 3.18 -11.32
N LYS A 28 -6.37 2.24 -10.46
CA LYS A 28 -7.32 1.35 -9.79
C LYS A 28 -8.29 2.13 -8.90
N LEU A 29 -7.78 3.10 -8.12
CA LEU A 29 -8.61 3.93 -7.26
C LEU A 29 -9.56 4.83 -8.08
N PHE A 30 -9.09 5.38 -9.19
CA PHE A 30 -9.91 6.17 -10.11
C PHE A 30 -11.06 5.35 -10.71
N ASN A 31 -10.76 4.13 -11.18
CA ASN A 31 -11.77 3.24 -11.77
C ASN A 31 -12.73 2.62 -10.75
N THR A 32 -12.33 2.56 -9.47
CA THR A 32 -13.16 1.97 -8.40
C THR A 32 -13.23 2.91 -7.20
N PRO A 33 -14.08 3.96 -7.26
CA PRO A 33 -14.14 4.99 -6.23
C PRO A 33 -14.56 4.44 -4.85
N SER A 34 -15.22 3.28 -4.81
CA SER A 34 -15.55 2.55 -3.57
C SER A 34 -14.32 2.17 -2.74
N LEU A 35 -13.13 2.09 -3.35
CA LEU A 35 -11.88 1.84 -2.63
C LEU A 35 -11.40 3.04 -1.80
N TYR A 36 -11.88 4.26 -2.09
CA TYR A 36 -11.62 5.44 -1.26
C TYR A 36 -12.43 5.41 0.04
N GLN A 37 -13.57 4.72 0.08
CA GLN A 37 -14.33 4.50 1.31
C GLN A 37 -13.54 3.57 2.24
N LYS A 38 -12.67 4.19 3.03
CA LYS A 38 -11.98 3.60 4.18
C LYS A 38 -13.00 3.40 5.33
N GLY A 39 -14.09 2.69 5.07
CA GLY A 39 -15.23 2.53 5.99
C GLY A 39 -15.42 1.13 6.58
N SER A 40 -14.78 0.10 6.01
CA SER A 40 -15.05 -1.30 6.42
C SER A 40 -13.79 -2.14 6.47
N LYS A 41 -12.67 -1.61 6.97
CA LYS A 41 -11.60 -2.49 7.44
C LYS A 41 -11.98 -2.96 8.83
N LYS A 42 -12.55 -4.16 8.94
CA LYS A 42 -12.44 -4.94 10.19
C LYS A 42 -10.97 -4.85 10.64
N PRO A 43 -10.67 -4.66 11.93
CA PRO A 43 -9.31 -4.61 12.40
C PRO A 43 -8.62 -5.89 11.93
N LYS A 44 -7.60 -5.77 11.07
CA LYS A 44 -6.66 -6.86 10.88
C LYS A 44 -5.96 -6.97 12.23
N SER A 45 -6.22 -8.05 12.96
CA SER A 45 -5.41 -8.42 14.13
C SER A 45 -3.92 -8.32 13.76
N PRO A 46 -3.05 -7.92 14.70
CA PRO A 46 -1.66 -7.53 14.40
C PRO A 46 -0.74 -8.68 13.94
N GLU A 47 -1.25 -9.86 13.57
CA GLU A 47 -0.44 -11.05 13.30
C GLU A 47 0.00 -11.23 11.83
N GLN A 48 -0.11 -10.22 10.97
CA GLN A 48 0.38 -10.38 9.58
C GLN A 48 0.89 -9.07 8.98
N ALA A 49 1.98 -8.60 9.56
CA ALA A 49 2.84 -7.58 8.97
C ALA A 49 4.34 -7.96 9.02
N SER A 50 4.67 -9.24 9.19
CA SER A 50 5.99 -9.78 8.85
C SER A 50 5.86 -10.73 7.66
N GLU A 51 6.89 -10.70 6.81
CA GLU A 51 7.18 -11.63 5.71
C GLU A 51 6.64 -11.28 4.31
N THR A 52 7.51 -10.64 3.55
CA THR A 52 7.98 -11.20 2.27
C THR A 52 9.51 -11.25 2.34
N PRO A 53 10.24 -12.15 1.66
CA PRO A 53 9.96 -13.53 1.20
C PRO A 53 11.13 -14.52 1.52
N GLU A 54 10.90 -15.83 1.73
CA GLU A 54 12.02 -16.80 1.68
C GLU A 54 11.61 -18.19 1.14
N SER A 55 12.20 -18.50 -0.02
CA SER A 55 12.77 -19.78 -0.49
C SER A 55 12.06 -21.14 -0.31
N ASN A 56 11.98 -21.81 -1.48
CA ASN A 56 11.84 -23.25 -1.80
C ASN A 56 10.44 -23.83 -1.95
#